data_AF-A0A9P9QTK3-F1
#
_entry.id   AF-A0A9P9QTK3-F1
#
_cell.length_a   1.000
_cell.length_b   1.000
_cell.length_c   1.000
_cell.angle_alpha   90.00
_cell.angle_beta   90.00
_cell.angle_gamma   90.00
#
_symmetry.space_group_name_H-M   'P 1'
#
loop_
_entity.id
_entity.type
_entity.pdbx_description
1 polymer ?
#
loop_
_entity_poly.entity_id
_entity_poly.type
_entity_poly.pdbx_seq_one_letter_code
_entity_poly.pdbx_strand_id
1 'polypeptide(L)'
;MVILQDLPVELLELIYRSLASIDDVHSFGRVCRKSHLAIQRPTSYVNVMRSVISKAPQHRYDHQLCKTLDLHREVVKRVQYGTTPHLPATRAGPHGYIFNSWENALAFATTPAACDDAICPNCLSDETVYEILARYQGLRVFEDIWLERQLDASDYFSVDESPTACALDLEHAFKVVVNRNELYREGEIPTRRSTTPETQHYKALNADQRARFHAAVTHVWLMNEIRWVLANFTYPTRFDVQIHLLENCKENIARQKHEPLLDELDQYAVFRFMYQHLLPVYGAYLADEPIGRLPFTFSANFTKDFGFTTRILQLFITSSQTYFQPPDLIDLIVRCKKTSQIPYAPLEIPKSTSTWQRPSPAFAFPHNLSPNIFDDRNKRFLQQISLTHLNLIARSSFHQTRHAISPGILAPSGANAPTQAFLMRDHASDYFLDRAMVAFEVDEVKDDARLSKIRNVFPKEWDDAMWCIWWWANSEDKARAKMERWRVKTLVEPEGTRVAVQRSF
;
A
#
# COMPACT_ATOMS: atom_id res chain seq x y z
N MET A 1 13.06 1.68 49.70
CA MET A 1 13.13 1.76 48.23
C MET A 1 12.56 0.46 47.71
N VAL A 2 11.38 0.46 47.08
CA VAL A 2 10.75 -0.78 46.60
C VAL A 2 11.52 -1.25 45.38
N ILE A 3 12.13 -2.44 45.44
CA ILE A 3 12.81 -3.04 44.30
C ILE A 3 11.72 -3.72 43.46
N LEU A 4 11.80 -3.67 42.13
CA LEU A 4 10.87 -4.36 41.21
C LEU A 4 10.65 -5.84 41.58
N GLN A 5 11.67 -6.46 42.21
CA GLN A 5 11.65 -7.84 42.69
C GLN A 5 10.75 -8.05 43.93
N ASP A 6 10.32 -7.00 44.60
CA ASP A 6 9.46 -7.07 45.79
C ASP A 6 7.97 -6.97 45.43
N LEU A 7 7.63 -6.50 44.22
CA LEU A 7 6.24 -6.31 43.79
C LEU A 7 5.50 -7.64 43.62
N PRO A 8 4.27 -7.80 44.14
CA PRO A 8 3.39 -8.92 43.81
C PRO A 8 3.17 -9.07 42.29
N VAL A 9 2.87 -10.29 41.84
CA VAL A 9 2.69 -10.58 40.40
C VAL A 9 1.53 -9.78 39.82
N GLU A 10 0.49 -9.55 40.62
CA GLU A 10 -0.69 -8.77 40.27
C GLU A 10 -0.31 -7.31 39.96
N LEU A 11 0.61 -6.72 40.74
CA LEU A 11 1.11 -5.37 40.46
C LEU A 11 2.01 -5.34 39.22
N LEU A 12 2.80 -6.40 38.99
CA LEU A 12 3.59 -6.52 37.76
C LEU A 12 2.68 -6.60 36.53
N GLU A 13 1.60 -7.39 36.58
CA GLU A 13 0.61 -7.44 35.49
C GLU A 13 -0.04 -6.08 35.23
N LEU A 14 -0.36 -5.31 36.27
CA LEU A 14 -0.89 -3.95 36.11
C LEU A 14 0.13 -3.02 35.43
N ILE A 15 1.41 -3.11 35.81
CA ILE A 15 2.48 -2.37 35.15
C ILE A 15 2.56 -2.76 33.67
N TYR A 16 2.57 -4.06 33.36
CA TYR A 16 2.58 -4.54 31.98
C TYR A 16 1.40 -4.01 31.14
N ARG A 17 0.19 -3.99 31.70
CA ARG A 17 -1.02 -3.46 31.02
C ARG A 17 -1.02 -1.94 30.84
N SER A 18 -0.09 -1.24 31.48
CA SER A 18 0.10 0.22 31.35
C SER A 18 1.21 0.60 30.36
N LEU A 19 1.97 -0.37 29.85
CA LEU A 19 3.01 -0.14 28.85
C LEU A 19 2.41 0.30 27.52
N ALA A 20 3.17 1.11 26.78
CA ALA A 20 2.68 1.78 25.57
C ALA A 20 2.78 0.89 24.31
N SER A 21 3.62 -0.15 24.31
CA SER A 21 3.85 -0.97 23.13
C SER A 21 4.19 -2.43 23.45
N ILE A 22 4.06 -3.29 22.43
CA ILE A 22 4.51 -4.70 22.49
C ILE A 22 6.02 -4.78 22.81
N ASP A 23 6.80 -3.86 22.25
CA ASP A 23 8.24 -3.78 22.50
C ASP A 23 8.56 -3.47 23.96
N ASP A 24 7.80 -2.58 24.59
CA ASP A 24 7.96 -2.25 26.00
C ASP A 24 7.65 -3.46 26.89
N VAL A 25 6.61 -4.24 26.55
CA VAL A 25 6.27 -5.48 27.26
C VAL A 25 7.43 -6.46 27.17
N HIS A 26 7.96 -6.72 25.97
CA HIS A 26 9.07 -7.65 25.79
C HIS A 26 10.36 -7.14 26.46
N SER A 27 10.61 -5.83 26.42
CA SER A 27 11.78 -5.20 27.05
C SER A 27 11.70 -5.28 28.58
N PHE A 28 10.55 -4.95 29.16
CA PHE A 28 10.32 -5.04 30.60
C PHE A 28 10.41 -6.49 31.11
N GLY A 29 9.96 -7.45 30.31
CA GLY A 29 10.13 -8.88 30.55
C GLY A 29 11.58 -9.37 30.60
N ARG A 30 12.53 -8.61 30.03
CA ARG A 30 13.96 -8.94 30.05
C ARG A 30 14.72 -8.29 31.21
N VAL A 31 14.09 -7.39 31.98
CA VAL A 31 14.77 -6.63 33.05
C VAL A 31 15.19 -7.51 34.22
N CYS A 32 14.34 -8.45 34.67
CA CYS A 32 14.68 -9.36 35.76
C CYS A 32 13.88 -10.67 35.71
N ARG A 33 14.30 -11.68 36.48
CA ARG A 33 13.61 -12.98 36.55
C ARG A 33 12.14 -12.85 36.95
N LYS A 34 11.81 -11.96 37.89
CA LYS A 34 10.42 -11.82 38.37
C LYS A 34 9.50 -11.22 37.32
N SER A 35 9.95 -10.18 36.61
CA SER A 35 9.17 -9.60 35.51
C SER A 35 8.99 -10.62 34.38
N HIS A 36 10.02 -11.39 34.05
CA HIS A 36 9.92 -12.48 33.07
C HIS A 36 8.87 -13.54 33.46
N LEU A 37 8.92 -14.02 34.70
CA LEU A 37 7.98 -15.04 35.20
C LEU A 37 6.53 -14.55 35.23
N ALA A 38 6.30 -13.25 35.43
CA ALA A 38 4.96 -12.67 35.42
C ALA A 38 4.28 -12.77 34.04
N ILE A 39 5.05 -12.67 32.94
CA ILE A 39 4.52 -12.76 31.57
C ILE A 39 4.70 -14.13 30.91
N GLN A 40 5.35 -15.10 31.59
CA GLN A 40 5.41 -16.47 31.09
C GLN A 40 4.07 -17.22 31.20
N ARG A 41 3.14 -16.74 32.05
CA ARG A 41 1.82 -17.34 32.18
C ARG A 41 0.99 -17.03 30.92
N PRO A 42 0.51 -18.04 30.16
CA PRO A 42 -0.15 -17.80 28.88
C PRO A 42 -1.35 -16.84 28.97
N THR A 43 -2.21 -17.02 29.98
CA THR A 43 -3.39 -16.18 30.20
C THR A 43 -3.01 -14.74 30.55
N SER A 44 -2.00 -14.55 31.41
CA SER A 44 -1.49 -13.22 31.76
C SER A 44 -0.85 -12.53 30.56
N TYR A 45 -0.05 -13.24 29.77
CA TYR A 45 0.58 -12.72 28.55
C TYR A 45 -0.44 -12.20 27.56
N VAL A 46 -1.45 -13.02 27.23
CA VAL A 46 -2.47 -12.63 26.25
C VAL A 46 -3.30 -11.46 26.77
N ASN A 47 -3.66 -11.43 28.05
CA ASN A 47 -4.38 -10.29 28.64
C ASN A 47 -3.56 -8.99 28.64
N VAL A 48 -2.26 -9.07 28.91
CA VAL A 48 -1.34 -7.93 28.79
C VAL A 48 -1.31 -7.44 27.35
N MET A 49 -1.07 -8.33 26.40
CA MET A 49 -0.98 -7.98 24.98
C MET A 49 -2.29 -7.42 24.44
N ARG A 50 -3.43 -8.01 24.82
CA ARG A 50 -4.76 -7.49 24.51
C ARG A 50 -4.93 -6.05 24.99
N SER A 51 -4.53 -5.77 26.23
CA SER A 51 -4.62 -4.42 26.80
C SER A 51 -3.74 -3.42 26.06
N VAL A 52 -2.51 -3.80 25.72
CA VAL A 52 -1.57 -2.96 24.98
C VAL A 52 -2.08 -2.71 23.56
N ILE A 53 -2.47 -3.75 22.82
CA ILE A 53 -3.00 -3.64 21.46
C ILE A 53 -4.24 -2.75 21.41
N SER A 54 -5.14 -2.86 22.39
CA SER A 54 -6.37 -2.07 22.43
C SER A 54 -6.14 -0.57 22.65
N LYS A 55 -5.01 -0.19 23.25
CA LYS A 55 -4.71 1.21 23.61
C LYS A 55 -3.68 1.86 22.70
N ALA A 56 -2.77 1.08 22.14
CA ALA A 56 -1.60 1.64 21.49
C ALA A 56 -1.91 2.09 20.06
N PRO A 57 -1.54 3.34 19.69
CA PRO A 57 -1.98 3.96 18.44
C PRO A 57 -1.49 3.22 17.19
N GLN A 58 -0.37 2.50 17.25
CA GLN A 58 0.16 1.73 16.12
C GLN A 58 -0.75 0.58 15.66
N HIS A 59 -1.71 0.15 16.51
CA HIS A 59 -2.60 -0.97 16.24
C HIS A 59 -4.03 -0.54 15.87
N ARG A 60 -4.26 0.75 15.65
CA ARG A 60 -5.59 1.33 15.39
C ARG A 60 -6.34 0.72 14.20
N TYR A 61 -5.63 0.18 13.21
CA TYR A 61 -6.23 -0.50 12.05
C TYR A 61 -6.17 -2.04 12.14
N ASP A 62 -5.42 -2.60 13.09
CA ASP A 62 -5.16 -4.05 13.15
C ASP A 62 -6.43 -4.87 13.39
N HIS A 63 -7.34 -4.36 14.21
CA HIS A 63 -8.59 -5.06 14.51
C HIS A 63 -9.53 -5.10 13.30
N GLN A 64 -9.70 -3.99 12.60
CA GLN A 64 -10.47 -3.93 11.35
C GLN A 64 -9.82 -4.82 10.27
N LEU A 65 -8.49 -4.83 10.20
CA LEU A 65 -7.74 -5.68 9.30
C LEU A 65 -7.97 -7.17 9.59
N CYS A 66 -7.90 -7.62 10.84
CA CYS A 66 -8.19 -9.01 11.21
C CYS A 66 -9.60 -9.44 10.77
N LYS A 67 -10.63 -8.63 11.08
CA LYS A 67 -12.01 -8.92 10.62
C LYS A 67 -12.12 -8.99 9.09
N THR A 68 -11.40 -8.12 8.39
CA THR A 68 -11.43 -8.09 6.92
C THR A 68 -10.69 -9.30 6.33
N LEU A 69 -9.60 -9.76 6.98
CA LEU A 69 -8.90 -10.99 6.62
C LEU A 69 -9.77 -12.24 6.89
N ASP A 70 -10.57 -12.24 7.94
CA ASP A 70 -11.55 -13.32 8.17
C ASP A 70 -12.64 -13.33 7.09
N LEU A 71 -13.14 -12.16 6.70
CA LEU A 71 -14.06 -12.03 5.57
C LEU A 71 -13.41 -12.53 4.27
N HIS A 72 -12.16 -12.18 4.01
CA HIS A 72 -11.39 -12.69 2.87
C HIS A 72 -11.39 -14.22 2.86
N ARG A 73 -11.04 -14.86 3.98
CA ARG A 73 -11.02 -16.34 4.10
C ARG A 73 -12.39 -16.95 3.79
N GLU A 74 -13.47 -16.35 4.28
CA GLU A 74 -14.84 -16.80 3.99
C GLU A 74 -15.24 -16.61 2.52
N VAL A 75 -14.84 -15.50 1.89
CA VAL A 75 -15.05 -15.27 0.44
C VAL A 75 -14.31 -16.34 -0.37
N VAL A 76 -13.04 -16.59 -0.08
CA VAL A 76 -12.23 -17.63 -0.76
C VAL A 76 -12.91 -18.99 -0.64
N LYS A 77 -13.28 -19.39 0.58
CA LYS A 77 -13.98 -20.65 0.84
C LYS A 77 -15.29 -20.77 0.07
N ARG A 78 -16.10 -19.70 0.04
CA ARG A 78 -17.37 -19.68 -0.69
C ARG A 78 -17.18 -19.79 -2.20
N VAL A 79 -16.22 -19.06 -2.77
CA VAL A 79 -16.07 -19.01 -4.23
C VAL A 79 -15.35 -20.25 -4.76
N GLN A 80 -14.40 -20.83 -4.00
CA GLN A 80 -13.70 -22.06 -4.40
C GLN A 80 -14.56 -23.32 -4.25
N TYR A 81 -15.30 -23.46 -3.14
CA TYR A 81 -16.07 -24.69 -2.84
C TYR A 81 -17.58 -24.54 -3.05
N GLY A 82 -18.05 -23.34 -3.36
CA GLY A 82 -19.47 -23.05 -3.55
C GLY A 82 -19.96 -23.24 -4.96
N THR A 83 -21.28 -23.24 -5.10
CA THR A 83 -22.00 -23.33 -6.37
C THR A 83 -21.92 -22.07 -7.24
N THR A 84 -21.60 -20.91 -6.66
CA THR A 84 -21.59 -19.62 -7.38
C THR A 84 -20.17 -19.05 -7.42
N PRO A 85 -19.61 -18.75 -8.61
CA PRO A 85 -18.22 -18.36 -8.77
C PRO A 85 -17.96 -16.86 -8.47
N HIS A 86 -18.91 -16.15 -7.88
CA HIS A 86 -18.79 -14.72 -7.55
C HIS A 86 -19.72 -14.35 -6.38
N LEU A 87 -19.43 -13.23 -5.71
CA LEU A 87 -20.31 -12.70 -4.67
C LEU A 87 -21.50 -11.97 -5.30
N PRO A 88 -22.72 -12.15 -4.78
CA PRO A 88 -23.89 -11.43 -5.29
C PRO A 88 -23.76 -9.92 -5.01
N ALA A 89 -24.07 -9.08 -5.99
CA ALA A 89 -24.08 -7.62 -5.85
C ALA A 89 -25.52 -7.10 -5.71
N THR A 90 -25.80 -6.35 -4.65
CA THR A 90 -27.10 -5.70 -4.47
C THR A 90 -27.31 -4.62 -5.51
N ARG A 91 -28.54 -4.54 -6.05
CA ARG A 91 -28.95 -3.50 -7.01
C ARG A 91 -29.84 -2.49 -6.30
N ALA A 92 -29.66 -1.21 -6.63
CA ALA A 92 -30.54 -0.15 -6.14
C ALA A 92 -31.96 -0.35 -6.69
N GLY A 93 -32.95 -0.32 -5.79
CA GLY A 93 -34.37 -0.34 -6.13
C GLY A 93 -35.02 1.04 -5.96
N PRO A 94 -36.30 1.19 -6.34
CA PRO A 94 -37.01 2.47 -6.25
C PRO A 94 -37.19 2.99 -4.80
N HIS A 95 -37.09 2.11 -3.82
CA HIS A 95 -37.30 2.40 -2.39
C HIS A 95 -35.98 2.32 -1.59
N GLY A 96 -34.82 2.37 -2.26
CA GLY A 96 -33.50 2.21 -1.66
C GLY A 96 -32.87 0.84 -1.92
N TYR A 97 -31.96 0.42 -1.05
CA TYR A 97 -31.26 -0.87 -1.11
C TYR A 97 -31.10 -1.46 0.29
N ILE A 98 -31.08 -2.79 0.36
CA ILE A 98 -30.75 -3.54 1.56
C ILE A 98 -29.49 -4.33 1.25
N PHE A 99 -28.41 -4.08 1.99
CA PHE A 99 -27.16 -4.78 1.80
C PHE A 99 -27.35 -6.29 1.97
N ASN A 100 -26.73 -7.07 1.10
CA ASN A 100 -26.70 -8.52 1.26
C ASN A 100 -25.71 -8.92 2.38
N SER A 101 -25.66 -10.22 2.70
CA SER A 101 -24.82 -10.71 3.81
C SER A 101 -23.34 -10.36 3.68
N TRP A 102 -22.79 -10.37 2.46
CA TRP A 102 -21.38 -10.06 2.21
C TRP A 102 -21.09 -8.56 2.32
N GLU A 103 -22.01 -7.74 1.82
CA GLU A 103 -21.94 -6.29 1.95
C GLU A 103 -22.05 -5.86 3.43
N ASN A 104 -22.97 -6.47 4.19
CA ASN A 104 -23.08 -6.26 5.63
C ASN A 104 -21.82 -6.74 6.38
N ALA A 105 -21.25 -7.87 5.99
CA ALA A 105 -20.03 -8.38 6.60
C ALA A 105 -18.84 -7.43 6.36
N LEU A 106 -18.71 -6.86 5.16
CA LEU A 106 -17.68 -5.85 4.86
C LEU A 106 -17.90 -4.55 5.66
N ALA A 107 -19.13 -4.07 5.74
CA ALA A 107 -19.48 -2.91 6.57
C ALA A 107 -19.11 -3.15 8.04
N PHE A 108 -19.45 -4.33 8.57
CA PHE A 108 -19.14 -4.74 9.94
C PHE A 108 -17.64 -4.90 10.19
N ALA A 109 -16.90 -5.50 9.24
CA ALA A 109 -15.45 -5.69 9.35
C ALA A 109 -14.70 -4.37 9.49
N THR A 110 -15.17 -3.32 8.81
CA THR A 110 -14.60 -1.98 8.91
C THR A 110 -15.15 -1.18 10.09
N THR A 111 -16.13 -1.66 10.85
CA THR A 111 -16.66 -0.90 12.01
C THR A 111 -15.70 -0.98 13.20
N PRO A 112 -15.34 0.17 13.83
CA PRO A 112 -14.49 0.19 15.02
C PRO A 112 -15.05 -0.67 16.16
N ALA A 113 -14.18 -1.15 17.05
CA ALA A 113 -14.64 -1.76 18.28
C ALA A 113 -15.34 -0.72 19.16
N ALA A 114 -16.53 -1.04 19.67
CA ALA A 114 -17.30 -0.17 20.57
C ALA A 114 -17.23 -0.64 22.04
N CYS A 115 -16.11 -1.26 22.45
CA CYS A 115 -15.98 -1.81 23.79
C CYS A 115 -15.00 -1.00 24.64
N ASP A 116 -15.46 -0.60 25.82
CA ASP A 116 -14.66 0.16 26.79
C ASP A 116 -13.66 -0.72 27.57
N ASP A 117 -13.88 -2.05 27.58
CA ASP A 117 -12.98 -2.98 28.26
C ASP A 117 -11.82 -3.40 27.36
N ALA A 118 -10.64 -2.83 27.65
CA ALA A 118 -9.39 -3.11 26.96
C ALA A 118 -8.90 -4.57 27.07
N ILE A 119 -9.53 -5.41 27.91
CA ILE A 119 -9.18 -6.83 28.09
C ILE A 119 -10.33 -7.75 27.62
N CYS A 120 -11.36 -7.20 26.96
CA CYS A 120 -12.51 -7.97 26.52
C CYS A 120 -12.12 -9.04 25.46
N PRO A 121 -12.22 -10.35 25.78
CA PRO A 121 -11.86 -11.42 24.84
C PRO A 121 -12.87 -11.53 23.68
N ASN A 122 -14.09 -11.03 23.85
CA ASN A 122 -15.10 -11.00 22.78
C ASN A 122 -14.79 -9.93 21.73
N CYS A 123 -14.04 -8.89 22.10
CA CYS A 123 -13.65 -7.82 21.19
C CYS A 123 -12.30 -8.07 20.55
N LEU A 124 -11.40 -8.77 21.24
CA LEU A 124 -10.12 -9.18 20.68
C LEU A 124 -9.78 -10.60 21.16
N SER A 125 -10.05 -11.61 20.34
CA SER A 125 -9.82 -13.01 20.73
C SER A 125 -8.34 -13.31 20.93
N ASP A 126 -8.01 -14.40 21.63
CA ASP A 126 -6.63 -14.85 21.83
C ASP A 126 -5.91 -15.06 20.48
N GLU A 127 -6.60 -15.68 19.51
CA GLU A 127 -6.08 -15.90 18.16
C GLU A 127 -5.76 -14.57 17.47
N THR A 128 -6.66 -13.59 17.60
CA THR A 128 -6.49 -12.26 17.00
C THR A 128 -5.29 -11.53 17.62
N VAL A 129 -5.09 -11.66 18.93
CA VAL A 129 -3.90 -11.13 19.61
C VAL A 129 -2.62 -11.73 19.00
N TYR A 130 -2.55 -13.05 18.84
CA TYR A 130 -1.38 -13.68 18.24
C TYR A 130 -1.15 -13.30 16.78
N GLU A 131 -2.22 -13.15 15.98
CA GLU A 131 -2.10 -12.66 14.61
C GLU A 131 -1.50 -11.25 14.56
N ILE A 132 -1.94 -10.35 15.44
CA ILE A 132 -1.42 -8.98 15.52
C ILE A 132 0.05 -8.99 15.98
N LEU A 133 0.40 -9.82 16.97
CA LEU A 133 1.80 -9.96 17.41
C LEU A 133 2.71 -10.45 16.28
N ALA A 134 2.27 -11.47 15.54
CA ALA A 134 3.01 -12.00 14.40
C ALA A 134 3.16 -10.97 13.28
N ARG A 135 2.08 -10.23 12.98
CA ARG A 135 2.07 -9.14 12.00
C ARG A 135 3.02 -8.01 12.40
N TYR A 136 2.94 -7.54 13.64
CA TYR A 136 3.77 -6.45 14.15
C TYR A 136 5.27 -6.76 14.04
N GLN A 137 5.67 -8.02 14.26
CA GLN A 137 7.06 -8.44 14.05
C GLN A 137 7.39 -8.67 12.58
N GLY A 138 6.52 -9.32 11.82
CA GLY A 138 6.76 -9.64 10.42
C GLY A 138 6.88 -8.42 9.52
N LEU A 139 6.08 -7.38 9.75
CA LEU A 139 6.09 -6.15 8.96
C LEU A 139 7.34 -5.27 9.18
N ARG A 140 8.18 -5.57 10.18
CA ARG A 140 9.47 -4.88 10.37
C ARG A 140 10.42 -5.03 9.21
N VAL A 141 10.25 -6.08 8.40
CA VAL A 141 11.04 -6.26 7.19
C VAL A 141 10.91 -5.05 6.26
N PHE A 142 9.74 -4.39 6.20
CA PHE A 142 9.59 -3.17 5.41
C PHE A 142 10.27 -1.94 6.05
N GLU A 143 10.30 -1.84 7.38
CA GLU A 143 11.07 -0.80 8.08
C GLU A 143 12.56 -0.95 7.73
N ASP A 144 13.09 -2.17 7.83
CA ASP A 144 14.48 -2.47 7.51
C ASP A 144 14.80 -2.09 6.05
N ILE A 145 13.96 -2.49 5.09
CA ILE A 145 14.17 -2.18 3.67
C ILE A 145 14.01 -0.67 3.38
N TRP A 146 13.08 0.03 4.03
CA TRP A 146 12.95 1.48 3.88
C TRP A 146 14.25 2.19 4.28
N LEU A 147 14.89 1.70 5.34
CA LEU A 147 16.13 2.24 5.89
C LEU A 147 17.39 1.78 5.14
N GLU A 148 17.32 0.73 4.31
CA GLU A 148 18.46 0.20 3.54
C GLU A 148 19.10 1.27 2.67
N ARG A 149 18.32 2.08 1.95
CA ARG A 149 18.83 3.20 1.13
C ARG A 149 17.87 4.38 1.06
N GLN A 150 18.41 5.57 0.83
CA GLN A 150 17.64 6.75 0.46
C GLN A 150 17.11 6.57 -0.96
N LEU A 151 15.80 6.75 -1.13
CA LEU A 151 15.12 6.65 -2.43
C LEU A 151 14.87 8.05 -3.00
N ASP A 152 14.97 8.12 -4.33
CA ASP A 152 14.78 9.32 -5.13
C ASP A 152 13.49 9.21 -5.94
N ALA A 153 13.04 10.32 -6.53
CA ALA A 153 11.86 10.34 -7.42
C ALA A 153 11.93 9.27 -8.52
N SER A 154 13.12 9.06 -9.09
CA SER A 154 13.39 8.07 -10.14
C SER A 154 13.42 6.61 -9.65
N ASP A 155 13.32 6.36 -8.35
CA ASP A 155 13.17 5.00 -7.79
C ASP A 155 11.72 4.54 -7.73
N TYR A 156 10.76 5.40 -8.09
CA TYR A 156 9.34 5.09 -8.11
C TYR A 156 8.81 4.98 -9.54
N PHE A 157 8.03 3.93 -9.79
CA PHE A 157 7.35 3.65 -11.04
C PHE A 157 5.83 3.62 -10.80
N SER A 158 5.10 4.43 -11.57
CA SER A 158 3.63 4.40 -11.60
C SER A 158 3.15 4.01 -13.00
N VAL A 159 2.00 3.33 -13.05
CA VAL A 159 1.29 2.98 -14.28
C VAL A 159 0.42 4.11 -14.82
N ASP A 160 0.33 5.24 -14.10
CA ASP A 160 -0.47 6.39 -14.52
C ASP A 160 0.10 6.98 -15.81
N GLU A 161 -0.71 6.92 -16.87
CA GLU A 161 -0.37 7.56 -18.13
C GLU A 161 -1.13 8.88 -18.25
N SER A 162 -0.35 9.98 -18.37
CA SER A 162 -0.86 11.20 -19.01
C SER A 162 -1.50 10.81 -20.36
N PRO A 163 -2.54 11.50 -20.85
CA PRO A 163 -3.10 11.27 -22.20
C PRO A 163 -2.08 11.32 -23.35
N THR A 164 -0.87 11.83 -23.06
CA THR A 164 0.27 11.93 -23.98
C THR A 164 1.38 10.91 -23.72
N ALA A 165 1.32 10.13 -22.64
CA ALA A 165 2.34 9.15 -22.31
C ALA A 165 2.27 8.01 -23.33
N CYS A 166 3.42 7.69 -23.92
CA CYS A 166 3.52 6.58 -24.87
C CYS A 166 4.06 5.34 -24.16
N ALA A 167 3.83 4.16 -24.74
CA ALA A 167 4.32 2.92 -24.14
C ALA A 167 5.85 2.95 -23.86
N LEU A 168 6.61 3.76 -24.63
CA LEU A 168 8.07 3.96 -24.50
C LEU A 168 8.43 4.59 -23.17
N ASP A 169 7.67 5.58 -22.73
CA ASP A 169 7.89 6.25 -21.45
C ASP A 169 7.70 5.26 -20.31
N LEU A 170 6.69 4.39 -20.41
CA LEU A 170 6.40 3.38 -19.39
C LEU A 170 7.48 2.32 -19.31
N GLU A 171 7.93 1.78 -20.45
CA GLU A 171 9.04 0.82 -20.49
C GLU A 171 10.30 1.45 -19.90
N HIS A 172 10.63 2.66 -20.33
CA HIS A 172 11.81 3.37 -19.86
C HIS A 172 11.76 3.60 -18.35
N ALA A 173 10.63 4.10 -17.82
CA ALA A 173 10.45 4.31 -16.39
C ALA A 173 10.61 3.00 -15.58
N PHE A 174 10.03 1.90 -16.06
CA PHE A 174 10.19 0.59 -15.42
C PHE A 174 11.64 0.14 -15.40
N LYS A 175 12.34 0.22 -16.54
CA LYS A 175 13.77 -0.12 -16.65
C LYS A 175 14.64 0.74 -15.75
N VAL A 176 14.36 2.04 -15.65
CA VAL A 176 15.09 2.95 -14.76
C VAL A 176 15.02 2.47 -13.30
N VAL A 177 13.83 2.14 -12.81
CA VAL A 177 13.65 1.67 -11.42
C VAL A 177 14.38 0.35 -11.17
N VAL A 178 14.26 -0.62 -12.09
CA VAL A 178 14.95 -1.92 -11.97
C VAL A 178 16.47 -1.74 -12.00
N ASN A 179 17.00 -1.04 -13.00
CA ASN A 179 18.44 -0.81 -13.16
C ASN A 179 19.02 -0.04 -11.95
N ARG A 180 18.32 0.97 -11.43
CA ARG A 180 18.78 1.71 -10.24
C ARG A 180 18.86 0.83 -8.99
N ASN A 181 18.01 -0.17 -8.86
CA ASN A 181 18.13 -1.12 -7.76
C ASN A 181 19.33 -2.07 -7.96
N GLU A 182 19.63 -2.49 -9.19
CA GLU A 182 20.82 -3.28 -9.52
C GLU A 182 22.12 -2.50 -9.23
N LEU A 183 22.22 -1.27 -9.73
CA LEU A 183 23.36 -0.38 -9.48
C LEU A 183 23.60 -0.15 -7.98
N TYR A 184 22.55 -0.08 -7.18
CA TYR A 184 22.69 -0.02 -5.71
C TYR A 184 23.25 -1.31 -5.11
N ARG A 185 22.79 -2.48 -5.58
CA ARG A 185 23.31 -3.78 -5.11
C ARG A 185 24.77 -4.00 -5.49
N GLU A 186 25.18 -3.46 -6.63
CA GLU A 186 26.57 -3.47 -7.12
C GLU A 186 27.45 -2.44 -6.40
N GLY A 187 26.86 -1.58 -5.56
CA GLY A 187 27.58 -0.55 -4.79
C GLY A 187 27.91 0.71 -5.58
N GLU A 188 27.37 0.86 -6.80
CA GLU A 188 27.56 2.06 -7.63
C GLU A 188 26.72 3.25 -7.14
N ILE A 189 25.55 2.96 -6.57
CA ILE A 189 24.72 3.98 -5.91
C ILE A 189 24.95 3.91 -4.40
N PRO A 190 25.34 5.01 -3.74
CA PRO A 190 25.55 5.01 -2.30
C PRO A 190 24.23 4.85 -1.54
N THR A 191 24.31 4.30 -0.33
CA THR A 191 23.18 4.18 0.60
C THR A 191 22.48 5.51 0.91
N ARG A 192 23.22 6.63 0.87
CA ARG A 192 22.73 7.99 1.14
C ARG A 192 23.35 8.96 0.14
N ARG A 193 22.61 10.03 -0.20
CA ARG A 193 23.12 11.07 -1.09
C ARG A 193 24.25 11.85 -0.39
N SER A 194 25.32 12.11 -1.13
CA SER A 194 26.36 13.05 -0.69
C SER A 194 25.84 14.49 -0.58
N THR A 195 24.80 14.83 -1.35
CA THR A 195 24.18 16.16 -1.40
C THR A 195 23.20 16.44 -0.26
N THR A 196 22.80 15.43 0.53
CA THR A 196 21.96 15.62 1.74
C THR A 196 22.60 14.95 2.96
N PRO A 197 23.74 15.48 3.47
CA PRO A 197 24.48 14.89 4.58
C PRO A 197 23.64 14.69 5.85
N GLU A 198 22.61 15.51 6.06
CA GLU A 198 21.68 15.42 7.19
C GLU A 198 20.96 14.06 7.27
N THR A 199 20.77 13.38 6.14
CA THR A 199 20.10 12.07 6.08
C THR A 199 21.01 10.89 6.45
N GLN A 200 22.33 11.13 6.58
CA GLN A 200 23.31 10.07 6.89
C GLN A 200 23.06 9.40 8.25
N HIS A 201 22.43 10.11 9.18
CA HIS A 201 22.12 9.63 10.53
C HIS A 201 20.80 8.85 10.60
N TYR A 202 20.00 8.83 9.54
CA TYR A 202 18.70 8.17 9.49
C TYR A 202 18.86 6.66 9.29
N LYS A 203 19.29 5.97 10.34
CA LYS A 203 19.59 4.53 10.33
C LYS A 203 18.58 3.67 11.09
N ALA A 204 17.70 4.32 11.85
CA ALA A 204 16.66 3.66 12.63
C ALA A 204 15.48 4.61 12.81
N LEU A 205 14.28 4.04 12.97
CA LEU A 205 13.11 4.76 13.44
C LEU A 205 13.07 4.73 14.97
N ASN A 206 12.74 5.87 15.58
CA ASN A 206 12.39 5.90 16.99
C ASN A 206 11.01 5.22 17.24
N ALA A 207 10.60 5.09 18.49
CA ALA A 207 9.37 4.37 18.84
C ALA A 207 8.11 4.97 18.19
N ASP A 208 8.00 6.30 18.14
CA ASP A 208 6.87 7.01 17.52
C ASP A 208 6.85 6.83 15.99
N GLN A 209 7.99 7.02 15.35
CA GLN A 209 8.16 6.83 13.91
C GLN A 209 7.83 5.38 13.50
N ARG A 210 8.28 4.39 14.28
CA ARG A 210 7.93 2.98 14.06
C ARG A 210 6.43 2.72 14.22
N ALA A 211 5.83 3.30 15.26
CA ALA A 211 4.40 3.17 15.51
C ALA A 211 3.58 3.71 14.32
N ARG A 212 3.97 4.87 13.79
CA ARG A 212 3.38 5.48 12.60
C ARG A 212 3.60 4.65 11.34
N PHE A 213 4.83 4.18 11.10
CA PHE A 213 5.16 3.32 9.96
C PHE A 213 4.28 2.05 9.95
N HIS A 214 4.17 1.36 11.09
CA HIS A 214 3.33 0.17 11.22
C HIS A 214 1.86 0.46 10.93
N ALA A 215 1.33 1.55 11.48
CA ALA A 215 -0.05 1.95 11.25
C ALA A 215 -0.32 2.31 9.78
N ALA A 216 0.62 2.97 9.11
CA ALA A 216 0.51 3.28 7.69
C ALA A 216 0.51 2.01 6.82
N VAL A 217 1.39 1.03 7.11
CA VAL A 217 1.40 -0.27 6.40
C VAL A 217 0.09 -1.02 6.60
N THR A 218 -0.42 -1.11 7.83
CA THR A 218 -1.68 -1.81 8.13
C THR A 218 -2.90 -1.09 7.54
N HIS A 219 -2.88 0.24 7.46
CA HIS A 219 -3.91 1.01 6.75
C HIS A 219 -3.93 0.69 5.25
N VAL A 220 -2.77 0.75 4.59
CA VAL A 220 -2.65 0.44 3.16
C VAL A 220 -3.11 -1.00 2.88
N TRP A 221 -2.76 -1.94 3.76
CA TRP A 221 -3.24 -3.32 3.67
C TRP A 221 -4.76 -3.40 3.78
N LEU A 222 -5.35 -2.78 4.81
CA LEU A 222 -6.81 -2.78 5.01
C LEU A 222 -7.54 -2.23 3.79
N MET A 223 -7.07 -1.14 3.20
CA MET A 223 -7.66 -0.57 1.99
C MET A 223 -7.56 -1.51 0.78
N ASN A 224 -6.46 -2.24 0.64
CA ASN A 224 -6.29 -3.26 -0.40
C ASN A 224 -7.17 -4.49 -0.18
N GLU A 225 -7.38 -4.93 1.06
CA GLU A 225 -8.33 -6.02 1.35
C GLU A 225 -9.77 -5.62 1.03
N ILE A 226 -10.17 -4.39 1.33
CA ILE A 226 -11.49 -3.87 0.94
C ILE A 226 -11.64 -3.86 -0.58
N ARG A 227 -10.63 -3.34 -1.31
CA ARG A 227 -10.58 -3.37 -2.77
C ARG A 227 -10.65 -4.80 -3.31
N TRP A 228 -9.98 -5.75 -2.66
CA TRP A 228 -9.98 -7.16 -3.02
C TRP A 228 -11.36 -7.80 -2.85
N VAL A 229 -12.04 -7.55 -1.72
CA VAL A 229 -13.40 -8.06 -1.50
C VAL A 229 -14.36 -7.48 -2.54
N LEU A 230 -14.28 -6.16 -2.78
CA LEU A 230 -15.08 -5.46 -3.79
C LEU A 230 -14.85 -6.01 -5.21
N ALA A 231 -13.61 -6.41 -5.52
CA ALA A 231 -13.26 -7.01 -6.80
C ALA A 231 -14.01 -8.34 -7.07
N ASN A 232 -14.43 -9.07 -6.03
CA ASN A 232 -15.05 -10.40 -6.14
C ASN A 232 -16.58 -10.40 -6.28
N PHE A 233 -17.23 -9.23 -6.24
CA PHE A 233 -18.65 -9.10 -6.57
C PHE A 233 -18.93 -9.36 -8.06
N THR A 234 -20.16 -9.78 -8.41
CA THR A 234 -20.57 -10.10 -9.79
C THR A 234 -20.12 -9.03 -10.79
N TYR A 235 -19.65 -9.45 -11.96
CA TYR A 235 -19.25 -8.58 -13.08
C TYR A 235 -19.72 -9.18 -14.41
N PRO A 236 -20.22 -8.39 -15.37
CA PRO A 236 -20.49 -6.94 -15.28
C PRO A 236 -21.85 -6.64 -14.61
N THR A 237 -21.87 -5.68 -13.68
CA THR A 237 -23.09 -5.15 -13.05
C THR A 237 -22.90 -3.67 -12.69
N ARG A 238 -24.00 -2.94 -12.45
CA ARG A 238 -23.92 -1.64 -11.77
C ARG A 238 -23.28 -1.80 -10.40
N PHE A 239 -22.48 -0.81 -9.99
CA PHE A 239 -21.66 -0.86 -8.78
C PHE A 239 -22.02 0.25 -7.78
N ASP A 240 -23.15 0.94 -7.99
CA ASP A 240 -23.54 2.13 -7.23
C ASP A 240 -23.71 1.85 -5.72
N VAL A 241 -24.28 0.70 -5.38
CA VAL A 241 -24.49 0.27 -3.98
C VAL A 241 -23.16 -0.04 -3.31
N GLN A 242 -22.23 -0.67 -4.05
CA GLN A 242 -20.90 -1.02 -3.54
C GLN A 242 -20.01 0.22 -3.40
N ILE A 243 -20.17 1.23 -4.26
CA ILE A 243 -19.52 2.55 -4.09
C ILE A 243 -19.98 3.19 -2.78
N HIS A 244 -21.29 3.14 -2.48
CA HIS A 244 -21.77 3.68 -1.21
C HIS A 244 -21.28 2.85 0.00
N LEU A 245 -21.25 1.53 -0.11
CA LEU A 245 -20.64 0.68 0.92
C LEU A 245 -19.17 1.07 1.16
N LEU A 246 -18.40 1.28 0.09
CA LEU A 246 -17.02 1.73 0.15
C LEU A 246 -16.88 3.10 0.85
N GLU A 247 -17.80 4.05 0.63
CA GLU A 247 -17.84 5.31 1.38
C GLU A 247 -18.04 5.07 2.87
N ASN A 248 -18.99 4.21 3.27
CA ASN A 248 -19.20 3.85 4.68
C ASN A 248 -17.95 3.20 5.29
N CYS A 249 -17.26 2.33 4.54
CA CYS A 249 -16.00 1.74 4.98
C CYS A 249 -14.92 2.81 5.21
N LYS A 250 -14.76 3.76 4.28
CA LYS A 250 -13.81 4.87 4.42
C LYS A 250 -14.12 5.74 5.63
N GLU A 251 -15.38 6.06 5.87
CA GLU A 251 -15.81 6.84 7.04
C GLU A 251 -15.47 6.12 8.35
N ASN A 252 -15.75 4.82 8.42
CA ASN A 252 -15.44 4.03 9.61
C ASN A 252 -13.92 3.96 9.88
N ILE A 253 -13.10 3.85 8.85
CA ILE A 253 -11.63 3.87 8.97
C ILE A 253 -11.14 5.27 9.35
N ALA A 254 -11.72 6.33 8.78
CA ALA A 254 -11.35 7.70 9.08
C ALA A 254 -11.57 8.07 10.56
N ARG A 255 -12.54 7.44 11.24
CA ARG A 255 -12.77 7.61 12.69
C ARG A 255 -11.60 7.12 13.56
N GLN A 256 -10.70 6.31 13.01
CA GLN A 256 -9.51 5.83 13.74
C GLN A 256 -8.30 6.76 13.57
N LYS A 257 -8.38 7.81 12.75
CA LYS A 257 -7.25 8.73 12.52
C LYS A 257 -6.89 9.48 13.79
N HIS A 258 -5.59 9.62 14.04
CA HIS A 258 -5.08 10.32 15.21
C HIS A 258 -4.60 11.73 14.85
N GLU A 259 -3.75 11.82 13.82
CA GLU A 259 -3.17 13.05 13.31
C GLU A 259 -3.52 13.15 11.82
N PRO A 260 -4.59 13.88 11.44
CA PRO A 260 -5.21 13.74 10.13
C PRO A 260 -4.29 14.00 8.94
N LEU A 261 -3.44 15.03 8.97
CA LEU A 261 -2.51 15.26 7.87
C LEU A 261 -1.36 14.26 7.91
N LEU A 262 -0.80 14.04 9.10
CA LEU A 262 0.38 13.19 9.23
C LEU A 262 0.11 11.74 8.82
N ASP A 263 -1.03 11.21 9.26
CA ASP A 263 -1.50 9.88 8.92
C ASP A 263 -1.60 9.70 7.39
N GLU A 264 -2.13 10.70 6.67
CA GLU A 264 -2.34 10.61 5.22
C GLU A 264 -1.02 10.71 4.44
N LEU A 265 -0.09 11.55 4.90
CA LEU A 265 1.26 11.63 4.33
C LEU A 265 2.03 10.32 4.51
N ASP A 266 1.98 9.74 5.71
CA ASP A 266 2.62 8.46 6.04
C ASP A 266 2.02 7.32 5.19
N GLN A 267 0.69 7.27 5.07
CA GLN A 267 -0.01 6.29 4.23
C GLN A 267 0.37 6.42 2.75
N TYR A 268 0.46 7.64 2.22
CA TYR A 268 0.87 7.85 0.85
C TYR A 268 2.32 7.44 0.61
N ALA A 269 3.22 7.79 1.53
CA ALA A 269 4.63 7.41 1.47
C ALA A 269 4.81 5.88 1.47
N VAL A 270 4.10 5.18 2.37
CA VAL A 270 4.12 3.71 2.45
C VAL A 270 3.51 3.07 1.20
N PHE A 271 2.39 3.59 0.68
CA PHE A 271 1.81 3.07 -0.56
C PHE A 271 2.80 3.15 -1.72
N ARG A 272 3.44 4.31 -1.94
CA ARG A 272 4.43 4.48 -3.00
C ARG A 272 5.63 3.57 -2.81
N PHE A 273 6.12 3.44 -1.58
CA PHE A 273 7.21 2.52 -1.30
C PHE A 273 6.86 1.07 -1.61
N MET A 274 5.73 0.57 -1.11
CA MET A 274 5.35 -0.83 -1.33
C MET A 274 5.05 -1.13 -2.80
N TYR A 275 4.29 -0.25 -3.46
CA TYR A 275 3.63 -0.58 -4.72
C TYR A 275 4.19 0.14 -5.94
N GLN A 276 4.92 1.24 -5.74
CA GLN A 276 5.61 1.96 -6.81
C GLN A 276 7.13 1.79 -6.75
N HIS A 277 7.69 1.29 -5.65
CA HIS A 277 9.12 0.96 -5.56
C HIS A 277 9.36 -0.55 -5.44
N LEU A 278 8.93 -1.19 -4.33
CA LEU A 278 9.23 -2.59 -4.07
C LEU A 278 8.59 -3.52 -5.12
N LEU A 279 7.30 -3.35 -5.40
CA LEU A 279 6.61 -4.21 -6.36
C LEU A 279 7.26 -4.21 -7.76
N PRO A 280 7.56 -3.07 -8.41
CA PRO A 280 8.26 -3.07 -9.69
C PRO A 280 9.65 -3.74 -9.63
N VAL A 281 10.44 -3.43 -8.61
CA VAL A 281 11.81 -3.96 -8.44
C VAL A 281 11.82 -5.47 -8.27
N TYR A 282 11.03 -5.98 -7.32
CA TYR A 282 11.04 -7.40 -6.96
C TYR A 282 10.10 -8.22 -7.85
N GLY A 283 9.06 -7.58 -8.40
CA GLY A 283 8.16 -8.18 -9.38
C GLY A 283 8.80 -8.47 -10.73
N ALA A 284 9.90 -7.79 -11.08
CA ALA A 284 10.69 -8.09 -12.27
C ALA A 284 11.18 -9.55 -12.32
N TYR A 285 11.38 -10.19 -11.15
CA TYR A 285 11.76 -11.60 -11.06
C TYR A 285 10.63 -12.58 -11.37
N LEU A 286 9.39 -12.10 -11.51
CA LEU A 286 8.23 -12.89 -11.95
C LEU A 286 8.00 -12.76 -13.46
N ALA A 287 8.90 -12.11 -14.20
CA ALA A 287 8.81 -11.97 -15.65
C ALA A 287 9.03 -13.32 -16.37
N ASP A 288 8.49 -13.40 -17.58
CA ASP A 288 8.62 -14.51 -18.53
C ASP A 288 8.13 -15.88 -18.01
N GLU A 289 7.26 -15.89 -16.99
CA GLU A 289 6.54 -17.07 -16.55
C GLU A 289 5.44 -17.48 -17.57
N PRO A 290 4.94 -18.74 -17.52
CA PRO A 290 3.90 -19.20 -18.43
C PRO A 290 2.63 -18.34 -18.39
N ILE A 291 1.91 -18.26 -19.51
CA ILE A 291 0.70 -17.43 -19.71
C ILE A 291 -0.37 -17.64 -18.63
N GLY A 292 -0.54 -18.89 -18.16
CA GLY A 292 -1.48 -19.20 -17.08
C GLY A 292 -1.14 -18.58 -15.73
N ARG A 293 0.02 -17.93 -15.60
CA ARG A 293 0.42 -17.12 -14.42
C ARG A 293 0.01 -15.65 -14.55
N LEU A 294 -0.49 -15.20 -15.70
CA LEU A 294 -1.09 -13.88 -15.81
C LEU A 294 -2.28 -13.75 -14.83
N PRO A 295 -2.53 -12.54 -14.29
CA PRO A 295 -1.82 -11.28 -14.50
C PRO A 295 -0.58 -11.07 -13.60
N PHE A 296 0.07 -12.11 -13.07
CA PHE A 296 1.26 -11.97 -12.19
C PHE A 296 2.60 -12.24 -12.87
N THR A 297 2.60 -12.13 -14.19
CA THR A 297 3.81 -12.17 -14.99
C THR A 297 3.66 -11.22 -16.16
N PHE A 298 4.74 -10.95 -16.85
CA PHE A 298 4.80 -10.15 -18.06
C PHE A 298 6.02 -10.59 -18.85
N SER A 299 6.12 -10.20 -20.13
CA SER A 299 7.35 -10.47 -20.86
C SER A 299 8.38 -9.37 -20.61
N ALA A 300 9.60 -9.73 -20.22
CA ALA A 300 10.69 -8.76 -20.11
C ALA A 300 11.23 -8.35 -21.50
N ASN A 301 10.87 -9.07 -22.55
CA ASN A 301 11.31 -8.77 -23.92
C ASN A 301 10.34 -7.84 -24.65
N PHE A 302 10.50 -6.53 -24.38
CA PHE A 302 9.71 -5.47 -25.02
C PHE A 302 9.97 -5.30 -26.52
N THR A 303 11.02 -5.90 -27.09
CA THR A 303 11.37 -5.74 -28.51
C THR A 303 10.48 -6.54 -29.46
N LYS A 304 9.77 -7.58 -28.97
CA LYS A 304 8.95 -8.47 -29.80
C LYS A 304 7.63 -7.85 -30.26
N ASP A 305 6.94 -7.18 -29.35
CA ASP A 305 5.72 -6.41 -29.64
C ASP A 305 5.56 -5.36 -28.56
N PHE A 306 6.10 -4.18 -28.85
CA PHE A 306 6.29 -3.14 -27.89
C PHE A 306 5.01 -2.75 -27.13
N GLY A 307 3.95 -2.37 -27.85
CA GLY A 307 2.71 -1.97 -27.19
C GLY A 307 1.99 -3.12 -26.51
N PHE A 308 2.06 -4.36 -27.03
CA PHE A 308 1.46 -5.50 -26.33
C PHE A 308 2.20 -5.83 -25.03
N THR A 309 3.53 -5.89 -25.02
CA THR A 309 4.30 -6.19 -23.82
C THR A 309 4.14 -5.12 -22.74
N THR A 310 4.09 -3.84 -23.12
CA THR A 310 3.85 -2.75 -22.18
C THR A 310 2.46 -2.81 -21.57
N ARG A 311 1.43 -3.19 -22.35
CA ARG A 311 0.08 -3.44 -21.83
C ARG A 311 0.02 -4.58 -20.83
N ILE A 312 0.79 -5.64 -21.04
CA ILE A 312 0.89 -6.74 -20.07
C ILE A 312 1.66 -6.32 -18.81
N LEU A 313 2.69 -5.47 -18.93
CA LEU A 313 3.35 -4.86 -17.77
C LEU A 313 2.37 -4.01 -16.94
N GLN A 314 1.55 -3.17 -17.59
CA GLN A 314 0.50 -2.40 -16.90
C GLN A 314 -0.48 -3.32 -16.16
N LEU A 315 -0.96 -4.36 -16.83
CA LEU A 315 -1.81 -5.38 -16.21
C LEU A 315 -1.12 -5.99 -14.99
N PHE A 316 0.16 -6.35 -15.10
CA PHE A 316 0.94 -6.91 -14.01
C PHE A 316 0.99 -5.99 -12.80
N ILE A 317 1.42 -4.75 -12.99
CA ILE A 317 1.61 -3.81 -11.89
C ILE A 317 0.27 -3.48 -11.24
N THR A 318 -0.77 -3.15 -12.01
CA THR A 318 -2.09 -2.81 -11.46
C THR A 318 -2.79 -3.98 -10.78
N SER A 319 -2.65 -5.19 -11.32
CA SER A 319 -3.20 -6.38 -10.68
C SER A 319 -2.43 -6.70 -9.40
N SER A 320 -1.11 -6.62 -9.43
CA SER A 320 -0.29 -6.92 -8.27
C SER A 320 -0.49 -5.90 -7.14
N GLN A 321 -0.72 -4.62 -7.44
CA GLN A 321 -1.19 -3.64 -6.44
C GLN A 321 -2.48 -4.05 -5.72
N THR A 322 -3.34 -4.81 -6.37
CA THR A 322 -4.63 -5.26 -5.81
C THR A 322 -4.50 -6.57 -5.05
N TYR A 323 -3.63 -7.47 -5.51
CA TYR A 323 -3.59 -8.85 -5.04
C TYR A 323 -2.37 -9.21 -4.19
N PHE A 324 -1.24 -8.53 -4.35
CA PHE A 324 -0.07 -8.74 -3.51
C PHE A 324 -0.26 -7.98 -2.21
N GLN A 325 -0.54 -8.73 -1.15
CA GLN A 325 -0.66 -8.19 0.19
C GLN A 325 0.75 -7.96 0.77
N PRO A 326 0.88 -7.14 1.84
CA PRO A 326 2.15 -6.93 2.54
C PRO A 326 3.00 -8.20 2.76
N PRO A 327 2.43 -9.35 3.23
CA PRO A 327 3.22 -10.58 3.41
C PRO A 327 3.74 -11.18 2.11
N ASP A 328 2.99 -11.04 1.00
CA ASP A 328 3.37 -11.55 -0.31
C ASP A 328 4.58 -10.80 -0.87
N LEU A 329 4.58 -9.46 -0.71
CA LEU A 329 5.72 -8.63 -1.07
C LEU A 329 6.95 -8.98 -0.23
N ILE A 330 6.79 -9.21 1.09
CA ILE A 330 7.89 -9.65 1.95
C ILE A 330 8.45 -11.01 1.49
N ASP A 331 7.59 -11.99 1.23
CA ASP A 331 7.99 -13.31 0.73
C ASP A 331 8.77 -13.18 -0.58
N LEU A 332 8.26 -12.37 -1.53
CA LEU A 332 8.93 -12.08 -2.79
C LEU A 332 10.32 -11.49 -2.57
N ILE A 333 10.44 -10.46 -1.72
CA ILE A 333 11.72 -9.79 -1.43
C ILE A 333 12.72 -10.75 -0.79
N VAL A 334 12.29 -11.50 0.22
CA VAL A 334 13.16 -12.46 0.94
C VAL A 334 13.65 -13.54 -0.01
N ARG A 335 12.78 -14.06 -0.88
CA ARG A 335 13.19 -15.04 -1.88
C ARG A 335 14.13 -14.43 -2.90
N CYS A 336 13.87 -13.23 -3.43
CA CYS A 336 14.78 -12.55 -4.36
C CYS A 336 16.17 -12.30 -3.77
N LYS A 337 16.24 -11.89 -2.50
CA LYS A 337 17.52 -11.70 -1.78
C LYS A 337 18.26 -13.02 -1.61
N LYS A 338 17.55 -14.14 -1.42
CA LYS A 338 18.14 -15.48 -1.31
C LYS A 338 18.54 -16.08 -2.65
N THR A 339 17.73 -15.95 -3.70
CA THR A 339 17.99 -16.50 -5.04
C THR A 339 19.25 -15.94 -5.70
N SER A 340 19.77 -14.82 -5.17
CA SER A 340 21.03 -14.20 -5.57
C SER A 340 22.30 -14.96 -5.13
N GLN A 341 22.18 -16.11 -4.44
CA GLN A 341 23.31 -16.99 -4.07
C GLN A 341 23.13 -18.36 -4.76
N ILE A 342 24.11 -18.87 -5.51
CA ILE A 342 23.95 -20.13 -6.29
C ILE A 342 24.04 -21.36 -5.36
N PRO A 343 23.25 -22.45 -5.56
CA PRO A 343 22.21 -22.69 -6.58
C PRO A 343 20.79 -22.66 -6.00
N TYR A 344 19.83 -21.98 -6.65
CA TYR A 344 18.41 -22.03 -6.22
C TYR A 344 17.40 -22.26 -7.35
N ALA A 345 16.23 -22.75 -6.92
CA ALA A 345 15.03 -23.00 -7.70
C ALA A 345 14.43 -21.70 -8.27
N PRO A 346 13.69 -21.78 -9.38
CA PRO A 346 12.96 -20.64 -9.95
C PRO A 346 12.04 -19.99 -8.91
N LEU A 347 11.95 -18.66 -8.95
CA LEU A 347 11.14 -17.89 -8.02
C LEU A 347 9.65 -18.09 -8.33
N GLU A 348 8.95 -18.80 -7.46
CA GLU A 348 7.50 -18.96 -7.59
C GLU A 348 6.75 -17.78 -6.97
N ILE A 349 5.61 -17.42 -7.58
CA ILE A 349 4.61 -16.50 -7.01
C ILE A 349 4.27 -16.94 -5.57
N PRO A 350 4.15 -15.99 -4.62
CA PRO A 350 3.75 -16.31 -3.25
C PRO A 350 2.47 -17.16 -3.21
N LYS A 351 2.48 -18.21 -2.37
CA LYS A 351 1.41 -19.23 -2.36
C LYS A 351 0.05 -18.63 -2.04
N SER A 352 0.00 -17.71 -1.07
CA SER A 352 -1.16 -16.90 -0.72
C SER A 352 -1.74 -16.20 -1.94
N THR A 353 -0.92 -15.44 -2.67
CA THR A 353 -1.36 -14.75 -3.89
C THR A 353 -1.84 -15.73 -4.96
N SER A 354 -1.11 -16.82 -5.21
CA SER A 354 -1.51 -17.83 -6.21
C SER A 354 -2.82 -18.53 -5.86
N THR A 355 -3.13 -18.67 -4.58
CA THR A 355 -4.35 -19.32 -4.09
C THR A 355 -5.54 -18.34 -4.08
N TRP A 356 -5.28 -17.04 -3.87
CA TRP A 356 -6.31 -16.05 -3.52
C TRP A 356 -6.44 -14.88 -4.50
N GLN A 357 -5.69 -14.84 -5.59
CA GLN A 357 -5.78 -13.76 -6.60
C GLN A 357 -7.22 -13.47 -7.01
N ARG A 358 -7.88 -14.49 -7.55
CA ARG A 358 -9.32 -14.51 -7.82
C ARG A 358 -9.80 -15.94 -7.62
N PRO A 359 -10.59 -16.23 -6.59
CA PRO A 359 -11.12 -17.57 -6.41
C PRO A 359 -12.06 -17.99 -7.56
N SER A 360 -12.52 -17.05 -8.41
CA SER A 360 -13.38 -17.33 -9.57
C SER A 360 -12.62 -17.83 -10.80
N PRO A 361 -12.86 -19.07 -11.29
CA PRO A 361 -12.22 -19.58 -12.51
C PRO A 361 -12.64 -18.85 -13.78
N ALA A 362 -13.78 -18.14 -13.76
CA ALA A 362 -14.33 -17.44 -14.93
C ALA A 362 -13.42 -16.33 -15.46
N PHE A 363 -12.48 -15.87 -14.64
CA PHE A 363 -11.51 -14.83 -15.00
C PHE A 363 -10.07 -15.36 -15.07
N ALA A 364 -9.87 -16.68 -15.02
CA ALA A 364 -8.52 -17.26 -15.11
C ALA A 364 -7.94 -17.13 -16.53
N PHE A 365 -6.64 -16.90 -16.61
CA PHE A 365 -5.91 -16.99 -17.87
C PHE A 365 -5.70 -18.47 -18.25
N PRO A 366 -5.76 -18.86 -19.54
CA PRO A 366 -5.65 -20.27 -19.89
C PRO A 366 -4.21 -20.78 -19.73
N HIS A 367 -4.07 -21.98 -19.18
CA HIS A 367 -2.77 -22.66 -19.08
C HIS A 367 -2.29 -23.26 -20.42
N ASN A 368 -3.21 -23.52 -21.36
CA ASN A 368 -2.95 -24.33 -22.55
C ASN A 368 -2.86 -23.52 -23.85
N LEU A 369 -2.68 -22.20 -23.79
CA LEU A 369 -2.50 -21.40 -24.99
C LEU A 369 -1.18 -21.81 -25.69
N SER A 370 -1.25 -22.02 -27.02
CA SER A 370 -0.10 -22.29 -27.90
C SER A 370 1.08 -21.35 -27.58
N PRO A 371 2.34 -21.82 -27.61
CA PRO A 371 3.49 -21.12 -27.00
C PRO A 371 3.78 -19.72 -27.53
N ASN A 372 3.14 -19.29 -28.63
CA ASN A 372 3.31 -17.95 -29.15
C ASN A 372 2.23 -16.98 -28.62
N ILE A 373 2.52 -16.28 -27.52
CA ILE A 373 1.70 -15.14 -27.05
C ILE A 373 1.58 -14.02 -28.07
N PHE A 374 2.49 -13.96 -29.04
CA PHE A 374 2.55 -12.93 -30.06
C PHE A 374 1.74 -13.29 -31.31
N ASP A 375 1.04 -14.42 -31.33
CA ASP A 375 0.02 -14.70 -32.35
C ASP A 375 -1.17 -13.73 -32.18
N ASP A 376 -1.68 -13.17 -33.28
CA ASP A 376 -2.72 -12.13 -33.25
C ASP A 376 -4.02 -12.61 -32.59
N ARG A 377 -4.36 -13.89 -32.74
CA ARG A 377 -5.54 -14.47 -32.07
C ARG A 377 -5.34 -14.52 -30.57
N ASN A 378 -4.16 -14.95 -30.13
CA ASN A 378 -3.79 -15.00 -28.71
C ASN A 378 -3.73 -13.59 -28.11
N LYS A 379 -3.15 -12.61 -28.81
CA LYS A 379 -3.12 -11.20 -28.38
C LYS A 379 -4.52 -10.66 -28.13
N ARG A 380 -5.44 -10.81 -29.08
CA ARG A 380 -6.83 -10.31 -28.94
C ARG A 380 -7.54 -10.94 -27.75
N PHE A 381 -7.38 -12.25 -27.59
CA PHE A 381 -7.98 -12.99 -26.48
C PHE A 381 -7.39 -12.54 -25.12
N LEU A 382 -6.06 -12.49 -25.01
CA LEU A 382 -5.36 -12.02 -23.81
C LEU A 382 -5.72 -10.58 -23.49
N GLN A 383 -5.83 -9.72 -24.51
CA GLN A 383 -6.24 -8.33 -24.35
C GLN A 383 -7.66 -8.21 -23.79
N GLN A 384 -8.61 -9.02 -24.26
CA GLN A 384 -9.98 -9.03 -23.75
C GLN A 384 -10.04 -9.44 -22.27
N ILE A 385 -9.30 -10.49 -21.88
CA ILE A 385 -9.20 -10.92 -20.48
C ILE A 385 -8.50 -9.83 -19.65
N SER A 386 -7.42 -9.25 -20.16
CA SER A 386 -6.67 -8.16 -19.50
C SER A 386 -7.59 -6.97 -19.20
N LEU A 387 -8.37 -6.53 -20.18
CA LEU A 387 -9.37 -5.48 -20.00
C LEU A 387 -10.42 -5.84 -18.96
N THR A 388 -10.85 -7.10 -18.91
CA THR A 388 -11.79 -7.57 -17.88
C THR A 388 -11.18 -7.47 -16.49
N HIS A 389 -9.92 -7.86 -16.32
CA HIS A 389 -9.21 -7.72 -15.05
C HIS A 389 -9.05 -6.26 -14.64
N LEU A 390 -8.55 -5.43 -15.55
CA LEU A 390 -8.31 -4.01 -15.35
C LEU A 390 -9.60 -3.25 -15.01
N ASN A 391 -10.70 -3.49 -15.74
CA ASN A 391 -11.99 -2.86 -15.43
C ASN A 391 -12.56 -3.30 -14.09
N LEU A 392 -12.35 -4.57 -13.72
CA LEU A 392 -12.78 -5.07 -12.43
C LEU A 392 -11.95 -4.46 -11.27
N ILE A 393 -10.66 -4.20 -11.50
CA ILE A 393 -9.78 -3.51 -10.56
C ILE A 393 -10.10 -2.02 -10.46
N ALA A 394 -10.41 -1.38 -11.59
CA ALA A 394 -10.78 0.03 -11.65
C ALA A 394 -12.12 0.28 -10.94
N ARG A 395 -13.12 -0.59 -11.16
CA ARG A 395 -14.42 -0.46 -10.50
C ARG A 395 -14.36 -0.67 -8.97
N SER A 396 -13.41 -1.47 -8.48
CA SER A 396 -13.25 -1.75 -7.05
C SER A 396 -12.29 -0.79 -6.36
N SER A 397 -11.72 0.17 -7.10
CA SER A 397 -10.76 1.12 -6.56
C SER A 397 -11.34 1.94 -5.43
N PHE A 398 -10.57 2.09 -4.35
CA PHE A 398 -10.96 2.96 -3.25
C PHE A 398 -10.88 4.46 -3.59
N HIS A 399 -10.50 4.87 -4.81
CA HIS A 399 -10.74 6.25 -5.27
C HIS A 399 -12.24 6.54 -5.43
N GLN A 400 -13.06 5.54 -5.77
CA GLN A 400 -14.44 5.78 -6.17
C GLN A 400 -15.28 6.48 -5.10
N THR A 401 -16.10 7.42 -5.54
CA THR A 401 -17.13 8.10 -4.75
C THR A 401 -18.40 8.22 -5.58
N ARG A 402 -19.51 8.64 -4.96
CA ARG A 402 -20.74 8.98 -5.67
C ARG A 402 -20.56 10.06 -6.75
N HIS A 403 -19.51 10.87 -6.66
CA HIS A 403 -19.24 11.99 -7.56
C HIS A 403 -18.08 11.73 -8.53
N ALA A 404 -17.20 10.78 -8.22
CA ALA A 404 -16.03 10.43 -9.02
C ALA A 404 -16.00 8.91 -9.25
N ILE A 405 -16.36 8.51 -10.47
CA ILE A 405 -16.38 7.11 -10.89
C ILE A 405 -15.16 6.87 -11.79
N SER A 406 -14.42 5.79 -11.53
CA SER A 406 -13.31 5.40 -12.40
C SER A 406 -13.83 5.10 -13.81
N PRO A 407 -13.27 5.72 -14.86
CA PRO A 407 -13.66 5.41 -16.21
C PRO A 407 -13.34 3.96 -16.55
N GLY A 408 -14.14 3.37 -17.44
CA GLY A 408 -13.82 2.06 -18.00
C GLY A 408 -12.51 2.13 -18.79
N ILE A 409 -11.62 1.17 -18.55
CA ILE A 409 -10.36 1.04 -19.28
C ILE A 409 -10.68 0.41 -20.64
N LEU A 410 -10.27 1.09 -21.70
CA LEU A 410 -10.49 0.69 -23.09
C LEU A 410 -9.16 0.31 -23.75
N ALA A 411 -9.24 -0.59 -24.73
CA ALA A 411 -8.12 -0.84 -25.61
C ALA A 411 -7.80 0.42 -26.45
N PRO A 412 -6.51 0.69 -26.72
CA PRO A 412 -6.12 1.67 -27.73
C PRO A 412 -6.77 1.35 -29.08
N SER A 413 -7.19 2.39 -29.79
CA SER A 413 -7.82 2.28 -31.11
C SER A 413 -7.17 3.24 -32.11
N GLY A 414 -7.23 2.91 -33.40
CA GLY A 414 -6.62 3.71 -34.47
C GLY A 414 -5.22 3.24 -34.88
N ALA A 415 -4.57 4.03 -35.74
CA ALA A 415 -3.30 3.67 -36.37
C ALA A 415 -2.12 3.52 -35.37
N ASN A 416 -2.16 4.24 -34.26
CA ASN A 416 -1.13 4.21 -33.21
C ASN A 416 -1.40 3.17 -32.11
N ALA A 417 -2.50 2.42 -32.19
CA ALA A 417 -2.86 1.41 -31.19
C ALA A 417 -1.78 0.32 -30.94
N PRO A 418 -0.94 -0.08 -31.92
CA PRO A 418 0.15 -1.02 -31.68
C PRO A 418 1.27 -0.49 -30.79
N THR A 419 1.40 0.83 -30.63
CA THR A 419 2.49 1.48 -29.86
C THR A 419 1.98 2.20 -28.61
N GLN A 420 0.69 2.07 -28.30
CA GLN A 420 0.06 2.69 -27.14
C GLN A 420 -0.20 1.65 -26.04
N ALA A 421 0.03 2.07 -24.80
CA ALA A 421 -0.40 1.32 -23.64
C ALA A 421 -1.90 1.58 -23.37
N PHE A 422 -2.46 0.93 -22.35
CA PHE A 422 -3.82 1.22 -21.91
C PHE A 422 -3.87 2.63 -21.30
N LEU A 423 -4.89 3.40 -21.71
CA LEU A 423 -5.20 4.66 -21.03
C LEU A 423 -5.78 4.32 -19.65
N MET A 424 -4.93 4.34 -18.63
CA MET A 424 -5.29 4.02 -17.25
C MET A 424 -4.61 4.95 -16.27
N ARG A 425 -5.25 5.11 -15.10
CA ARG A 425 -4.73 5.90 -14.00
C ARG A 425 -4.44 5.03 -12.79
N ASP A 426 -3.41 5.37 -12.05
CA ASP A 426 -3.13 4.77 -10.75
C ASP A 426 -4.07 5.38 -9.69
N HIS A 427 -5.34 4.97 -9.75
CA HIS A 427 -6.37 5.48 -8.85
C HIS A 427 -6.06 5.27 -7.36
N ALA A 428 -5.26 4.25 -7.02
CA ALA A 428 -4.85 4.03 -5.65
C ALA A 428 -3.88 5.13 -5.20
N SER A 429 -2.89 5.45 -6.03
CA SER A 429 -1.99 6.59 -5.82
C SER A 429 -2.76 7.91 -5.76
N ASP A 430 -3.68 8.15 -6.71
CA ASP A 430 -4.50 9.37 -6.75
C ASP A 430 -5.30 9.55 -5.46
N TYR A 431 -5.85 8.47 -4.91
CA TYR A 431 -6.59 8.52 -3.65
C TYR A 431 -5.70 8.96 -2.50
N PHE A 432 -4.56 8.32 -2.27
CA PHE A 432 -3.69 8.67 -1.14
C PHE A 432 -3.12 10.09 -1.29
N LEU A 433 -2.78 10.49 -2.51
CA LEU A 433 -2.38 11.86 -2.83
C LEU A 433 -3.51 12.84 -2.48
N ASP A 434 -4.72 12.65 -3.02
CA ASP A 434 -5.86 13.55 -2.77
C ASP A 434 -6.22 13.62 -1.28
N ARG A 435 -6.13 12.51 -0.56
CA ARG A 435 -6.38 12.46 0.89
C ARG A 435 -5.40 13.32 1.68
N ALA A 436 -4.09 13.26 1.38
CA ALA A 436 -3.09 14.11 2.01
C ALA A 436 -3.33 15.60 1.69
N MET A 437 -3.71 15.89 0.45
CA MET A 437 -4.03 17.24 -0.01
C MET A 437 -5.26 17.80 0.72
N VAL A 438 -6.35 17.04 0.77
CA VAL A 438 -7.58 17.43 1.46
C VAL A 438 -7.34 17.65 2.95
N ALA A 439 -6.56 16.78 3.61
CA ALA A 439 -6.25 16.93 5.03
C ALA A 439 -5.50 18.24 5.34
N PHE A 440 -4.63 18.69 4.43
CA PHE A 440 -3.99 19.99 4.53
C PHE A 440 -4.97 21.14 4.26
N GLU A 441 -5.78 21.05 3.19
CA GLU A 441 -6.74 22.09 2.74
C GLU A 441 -7.85 22.40 3.76
N VAL A 442 -8.15 21.50 4.68
CA VAL A 442 -9.14 21.73 5.77
C VAL A 442 -8.75 22.94 6.62
N ASP A 443 -7.46 23.09 6.92
CA ASP A 443 -6.92 24.14 7.80
C ASP A 443 -6.07 25.16 7.04
N GLU A 444 -6.07 25.10 5.70
CA GLU A 444 -5.30 25.98 4.84
C GLU A 444 -5.81 27.42 4.93
N VAL A 445 -4.89 28.38 5.05
CA VAL A 445 -5.21 29.80 4.91
C VAL A 445 -5.52 30.10 3.43
N LYS A 446 -6.79 30.42 3.15
CA LYS A 446 -7.35 30.50 1.78
C LYS A 446 -7.11 31.83 1.05
N ASP A 447 -6.66 32.88 1.76
CA ASP A 447 -6.74 34.26 1.25
C ASP A 447 -5.40 35.00 1.09
N ASP A 448 -4.26 34.30 1.00
CA ASP A 448 -2.97 34.95 0.68
C ASP A 448 -2.58 34.76 -0.79
N ALA A 449 -2.70 35.84 -1.58
CA ALA A 449 -2.32 35.87 -3.00
C ALA A 449 -0.82 35.60 -3.27
N ARG A 450 0.02 35.64 -2.23
CA ARG A 450 1.45 35.31 -2.31
C ARG A 450 1.70 33.80 -2.31
N LEU A 451 0.74 33.01 -1.85
CA LEU A 451 0.85 31.56 -1.75
C LEU A 451 0.36 30.87 -3.01
N SER A 452 1.13 29.89 -3.48
CA SER A 452 0.68 28.97 -4.52
C SER A 452 -0.30 27.96 -3.91
N LYS A 453 -1.28 27.51 -4.70
CA LYS A 453 -2.17 26.42 -4.28
C LYS A 453 -1.34 25.16 -4.03
N ILE A 454 -1.55 24.50 -2.89
CA ILE A 454 -0.78 23.32 -2.52
C ILE A 454 -0.86 22.22 -3.60
N ARG A 455 -2.02 22.06 -4.27
CA ARG A 455 -2.23 21.07 -5.35
C ARG A 455 -1.26 21.23 -6.53
N ASN A 456 -0.71 22.42 -6.75
CA ASN A 456 0.23 22.68 -7.83
C ASN A 456 1.69 22.43 -7.43
N VAL A 457 1.99 22.52 -6.14
CA VAL A 457 3.37 22.47 -5.63
C VAL A 457 3.68 21.12 -5.02
N PHE A 458 2.71 20.49 -4.35
CA PHE A 458 2.90 19.23 -3.65
C PHE A 458 3.50 18.13 -4.51
N PRO A 459 3.04 17.85 -5.75
CA PRO A 459 3.64 16.77 -6.54
C PRO A 459 5.14 16.96 -6.80
N LYS A 460 5.61 18.21 -6.90
CA LYS A 460 7.01 18.54 -7.17
C LYS A 460 7.88 18.38 -5.93
N GLU A 461 7.42 18.95 -4.81
CA GLU A 461 8.19 18.97 -3.56
C GLU A 461 8.12 17.62 -2.81
N TRP A 462 7.01 16.89 -2.99
CA TRP A 462 6.78 15.61 -2.33
C TRP A 462 7.80 14.57 -2.76
N ASP A 463 8.11 14.49 -4.06
CA ASP A 463 9.04 13.50 -4.60
C ASP A 463 10.44 13.58 -3.96
N ASP A 464 10.91 14.78 -3.62
CA ASP A 464 12.20 14.97 -2.96
C ASP A 464 12.14 14.80 -1.44
N ALA A 465 10.97 14.97 -0.83
CA ALA A 465 10.79 14.96 0.62
C ALA A 465 10.17 13.66 1.18
N MET A 466 9.58 12.82 0.33
CA MET A 466 8.77 11.68 0.77
C MET A 466 9.57 10.67 1.57
N TRP A 467 10.77 10.29 1.11
CA TRP A 467 11.56 9.27 1.80
C TRP A 467 11.91 9.69 3.24
N CYS A 468 12.09 10.99 3.48
CA CYS A 468 12.45 11.51 4.80
C CYS A 468 11.25 11.94 5.68
N ILE A 469 10.02 11.58 5.30
CA ILE A 469 8.77 11.96 6.00
C ILE A 469 8.84 11.73 7.51
N TRP A 470 9.38 10.59 7.94
CA TRP A 470 9.47 10.21 9.35
C TRP A 470 10.26 11.20 10.20
N TRP A 471 11.22 11.92 9.61
CA TRP A 471 12.11 12.83 10.33
C TRP A 471 11.68 14.29 10.25
N TRP A 472 11.24 14.77 9.09
CA TRP A 472 10.80 16.16 8.99
C TRP A 472 9.37 16.37 9.48
N ALA A 473 8.49 15.40 9.30
CA ALA A 473 7.12 15.43 9.80
C ALA A 473 7.04 14.68 11.14
N ASN A 474 7.81 15.13 12.14
CA ASN A 474 7.79 14.51 13.47
C ASN A 474 6.54 14.87 14.30
N SER A 475 5.65 15.70 13.77
CA SER A 475 4.34 16.03 14.32
C SER A 475 3.45 16.64 13.24
N GLU A 476 2.14 16.64 13.46
CA GLU A 476 1.15 17.32 12.60
C GLU A 476 1.56 18.78 12.30
N ASP A 477 1.93 19.56 13.34
CA ASP A 477 2.34 20.97 13.20
C ASP A 477 3.57 21.15 12.31
N LYS A 478 4.57 20.28 12.46
CA LYS A 478 5.78 20.32 11.62
C LYS A 478 5.46 19.95 10.19
N ALA A 479 4.56 18.98 9.99
CA ALA A 479 4.11 18.58 8.68
C ALA A 479 3.44 19.75 7.94
N ARG A 480 2.47 20.39 8.61
CA ARG A 480 1.77 21.59 8.13
C ARG A 480 2.73 22.73 7.84
N ALA A 481 3.62 23.06 8.77
CA ALA A 481 4.58 24.14 8.58
C ALA A 481 5.55 23.89 7.40
N LYS A 482 5.88 22.63 7.07
CA LYS A 482 6.66 22.33 5.87
C LYS A 482 5.82 22.50 4.60
N MET A 483 4.60 21.97 4.57
CA MET A 483 3.70 22.14 3.41
C MET A 483 3.33 23.60 3.16
N GLU A 484 3.16 24.42 4.20
CA GLU A 484 2.99 25.86 4.07
C GLU A 484 4.21 26.54 3.45
N ARG A 485 5.43 26.12 3.84
CA ARG A 485 6.66 26.63 3.22
C ARG A 485 6.77 26.28 1.75
N TRP A 486 6.28 25.12 1.32
CA TRP A 486 6.22 24.78 -0.11
C TRP A 486 5.33 25.75 -0.90
N ARG A 487 4.26 26.27 -0.30
CA ARG A 487 3.35 27.23 -0.97
C ARG A 487 3.97 28.59 -1.19
N VAL A 488 4.97 28.98 -0.38
CA VAL A 488 5.65 30.27 -0.53
C VAL A 488 6.31 30.30 -1.89
N LYS A 489 5.86 31.18 -2.77
CA LYS A 489 6.53 31.41 -4.06
C LYS A 489 8.00 31.70 -3.76
N THR A 490 8.89 30.84 -4.26
CA THR A 490 10.24 31.27 -4.58
C THR A 490 10.04 32.40 -5.58
N LEU A 491 10.06 33.64 -5.09
CA LEU A 491 10.22 34.82 -5.95
C LEU A 491 11.53 34.55 -6.67
N VAL A 492 11.44 34.03 -7.89
CA VAL A 492 12.54 34.07 -8.84
C VAL A 492 12.89 35.55 -8.90
N GLU A 493 14.04 35.91 -8.32
CA GLU A 493 14.62 37.22 -8.55
C GLU A 493 14.62 37.41 -10.07
N PRO A 494 13.98 38.48 -10.60
CA PRO A 494 14.11 38.75 -12.02
C PRO A 494 15.60 38.89 -12.28
N GLU A 495 16.13 38.12 -13.24
CA GLU A 495 17.53 38.18 -13.66
C GLU A 495 17.95 39.64 -13.73
N GLY A 496 18.66 40.07 -12.69
CA GLY A 496 19.14 41.42 -12.55
C GLY A 496 20.16 41.60 -13.64
N THR A 497 19.74 42.30 -14.70
CA THR A 497 20.54 42.99 -15.70
C THR A 497 21.97 43.16 -15.20
N ARG A 498 22.89 42.27 -15.63
CA ARG A 498 24.32 42.49 -15.44
C ARG A 498 24.66 43.75 -16.22
N VAL A 499 24.69 44.89 -15.54
CA VAL A 499 25.28 46.11 -16.06
C VAL A 499 26.74 45.78 -16.34
N ALA A 500 27.07 45.69 -17.63
CA ALA A 500 28.43 45.58 -18.10
C ALA A 500 29.19 46.81 -17.63
N VAL A 501 30.06 46.64 -16.64
CA VAL A 501 31.13 47.61 -16.38
C VAL A 501 32.12 47.45 -17.52
N GLN A 502 31.99 48.30 -18.54
CA GLN A 502 33.06 48.56 -19.51
C GLN A 502 34.28 49.06 -18.73
N ARG A 503 35.29 48.21 -18.61
CA ARG A 503 36.66 48.67 -18.38
C ARG A 503 37.25 49.03 -19.74
N SER A 504 37.39 50.33 -20.01
CA SER A 504 38.36 50.84 -20.97
C SER A 504 39.46 51.56 -20.22
N PHE A 505 40.68 51.40 -20.74
CA PHE A 505 41.95 51.96 -20.29
C PHE A 505 41.92 53.45 -19.93
#